data_AF-A0A5N5LPW3-F1
#
_entry.id   AF-A0A5N5LPW3-F1
#
_cell.length_a   1.000
_cell.length_b   1.000
_cell.length_c   1.000
_cell.angle_alpha   90.00
_cell.angle_beta   90.00
_cell.angle_gamma   90.00
#
_symmetry.space_group_name_H-M   'P 1'
#
loop_
_entity.id
_entity.type
_entity.pdbx_description
1 polymer ?
#
loop_
_entity_poly.entity_id
_entity_poly.type
_entity_poly.pdbx_seq_one_letter_code
_entity_poly.pdbx_strand_id
1 'polypeptide(L)'
;MYVTRPLSMYLRDPSALSSPPPESRGSKFCWGLPFPQNKNLTILYSQTAGQHHQVNRNRVLFIPVLNQPLSSNQYYVVERKGNRKGEAYINSKEEDMKTCCFCTSMKVFGIVVRSAIRRSHHNLPFAPDGFPQDFLRRKGWQVFTSTSKEFQLNEAPGLNTALRARLADFNFPPSQKCFTPVVVGKWYCPFMFIKEGTILKEQVKYSTYYEMTLEQHWEQIFASENMNNEGNAVAVDAAVECEVVTVGGAEAMADQKDAVDGVMWFRSFNKVTGETSVGLGIEIAERMKRERDVGWASGGEREARVKRNEVFDGKGMWRKFGCYVLAERFALKRMDGSLLLTCDFRYTHRIRSKWES
;
A
#
# COMPACT_ATOMS: atom_id res chain seq x y z
N MET A 1 3.09 -0.44 -4.10
CA MET A 1 3.06 -0.09 -2.66
C MET A 1 4.36 0.61 -2.28
N TYR A 2 4.32 1.54 -1.32
CA TYR A 2 5.44 2.40 -0.95
C TYR A 2 6.07 1.98 0.39
N VAL A 3 7.41 2.04 0.48
CA VAL A 3 8.22 1.66 1.65
C VAL A 3 8.83 2.92 2.27
N THR A 4 8.73 3.06 3.59
CA THR A 4 9.40 4.12 4.35
C THR A 4 10.47 3.52 5.24
N ARG A 5 11.69 4.05 5.16
CA ARG A 5 12.84 3.66 5.98
C ARG A 5 13.40 4.89 6.69
N PRO A 6 13.95 4.74 7.90
CA PRO A 6 14.55 5.85 8.63
C PRO A 6 15.81 6.33 7.90
N LEU A 7 16.08 7.63 7.99
CA LEU A 7 17.24 8.27 7.35
C LEU A 7 18.57 7.62 7.78
N SER A 8 18.66 7.19 9.03
CA SER A 8 19.83 6.49 9.59
C SER A 8 20.18 5.19 8.87
N MET A 9 19.18 4.48 8.32
CA MET A 9 19.41 3.25 7.55
C MET A 9 20.13 3.55 6.25
N TYR A 10 19.72 4.63 5.56
CA TYR A 10 20.37 5.10 4.34
C TYR A 10 21.80 5.63 4.59
N LEU A 11 22.06 6.20 5.78
CA LEU A 11 23.40 6.66 6.16
C LEU A 11 24.36 5.51 6.53
N ARG A 12 23.85 4.41 7.11
CA ARG A 12 24.66 3.25 7.53
C ARG A 12 24.98 2.28 6.40
N ASP A 13 24.07 2.13 5.44
CA ASP A 13 24.26 1.29 4.27
C ASP A 13 24.01 2.13 3.00
N PRO A 14 25.06 2.79 2.47
CA PRO A 14 24.96 3.57 1.24
C PRO A 14 24.61 2.72 0.01
N SER A 15 24.78 1.39 0.07
CA SER A 15 24.33 0.44 -0.96
C SER A 15 22.84 0.14 -0.87
N ALA A 16 22.22 0.23 0.31
CA ALA A 16 20.76 0.36 0.47
C ALA A 16 20.21 1.64 -0.18
N LEU A 17 21.10 2.49 -0.70
CA LEU A 17 20.84 3.78 -1.29
C LEU A 17 21.40 3.91 -2.74
N SER A 18 22.25 3.01 -3.25
CA SER A 18 23.06 3.12 -4.50
C SER A 18 22.98 4.40 -5.42
N SER A 19 23.54 5.60 -5.12
CA SER A 19 23.33 6.57 -4.02
C SER A 19 24.02 7.95 -4.34
N PRO A 20 23.95 9.02 -3.50
CA PRO A 20 23.63 10.44 -3.83
C PRO A 20 24.75 11.45 -3.43
N PRO A 21 24.50 12.76 -3.21
CA PRO A 21 25.30 13.51 -2.20
C PRO A 21 24.44 14.46 -1.31
N PRO A 22 24.99 15.06 -0.23
CA PRO A 22 24.76 14.75 1.19
C PRO A 22 23.80 15.73 1.91
N GLU A 23 23.37 15.40 3.14
CA GLU A 23 22.83 16.39 4.06
C GLU A 23 23.94 17.36 4.51
N SER A 24 23.77 18.65 4.25
CA SER A 24 24.49 19.72 4.94
C SER A 24 23.53 20.53 5.79
N ARG A 25 23.86 20.69 7.07
CA ARG A 25 23.22 21.63 7.99
C ARG A 25 23.37 23.05 7.46
N GLY A 26 22.33 23.86 7.61
CA GLY A 26 22.47 25.32 7.65
C GLY A 26 21.42 26.07 6.85
N SER A 27 20.39 26.53 7.57
CA SER A 27 19.49 27.63 7.20
C SER A 27 18.63 27.42 5.93
N LYS A 28 17.59 28.26 5.80
CA LYS A 28 16.58 28.22 4.74
C LYS A 28 17.23 28.08 3.34
N PHE A 29 16.53 27.42 2.41
CA PHE A 29 16.73 27.30 0.95
C PHE A 29 17.20 25.93 0.38
N CYS A 30 16.32 25.36 -0.46
CA CYS A 30 16.54 24.36 -1.52
C CYS A 30 17.06 22.96 -1.14
N TRP A 31 16.14 22.00 -0.97
CA TRP A 31 16.44 20.56 -0.91
C TRP A 31 16.92 20.00 -2.26
N GLY A 32 17.94 19.14 -2.23
CA GLY A 32 18.33 18.28 -3.35
C GLY A 32 17.41 17.04 -3.44
N LEU A 33 17.34 16.43 -4.63
CA LEU A 33 16.63 15.17 -4.84
C LEU A 33 17.33 13.99 -4.13
N PRO A 34 16.59 12.94 -3.71
CA PRO A 34 15.13 12.77 -3.81
C PRO A 34 14.37 13.61 -2.77
N PHE A 35 13.11 13.94 -3.06
CA PHE A 35 12.29 14.72 -2.15
C PHE A 35 11.85 13.92 -0.91
N PRO A 36 11.75 14.56 0.27
CA PRO A 36 11.24 13.90 1.47
C PRO A 36 9.75 13.59 1.32
N GLN A 37 9.40 12.34 1.62
CA GLN A 37 8.05 11.82 1.35
C GLN A 37 7.06 11.98 2.51
N ASN A 38 7.60 12.25 3.70
CA ASN A 38 6.84 12.54 4.90
C ASN A 38 6.67 14.05 5.15
N LYS A 39 6.94 14.90 4.14
CA LYS A 39 6.85 16.36 4.24
C LYS A 39 5.92 16.93 3.18
N ASN A 40 5.38 18.10 3.51
CA ASN A 40 4.66 18.95 2.57
C ASN A 40 5.66 19.79 1.81
N LEU A 41 5.50 19.90 0.49
CA LEU A 41 6.39 20.69 -0.35
C LEU A 41 5.66 21.94 -0.86
N THR A 42 6.34 23.08 -0.73
CA THR A 42 5.89 24.34 -1.31
C THR A 42 6.95 24.81 -2.29
N ILE A 43 6.57 24.93 -3.55
CA ILE A 43 7.41 25.50 -4.60
C ILE A 43 7.14 26.99 -4.64
N LEU A 44 8.18 27.78 -4.42
CA LEU A 44 8.15 29.22 -4.56
C LEU A 44 8.90 29.62 -5.81
N TYR A 45 8.29 30.54 -6.56
CA TYR A 45 8.94 31.18 -7.68
C TYR A 45 8.65 32.68 -7.63
N SER A 46 9.70 33.48 -7.49
CA SER A 46 9.63 34.93 -7.46
C SER A 46 10.10 35.52 -8.79
N GLN A 47 9.27 36.35 -9.39
CA GLN A 47 9.67 37.22 -10.50
C GLN A 47 9.79 38.65 -9.97
N THR A 48 10.91 39.29 -10.30
CA THR A 48 11.09 40.72 -10.08
C THR A 48 11.25 41.36 -11.46
N ALA A 49 10.30 42.21 -11.84
CA ALA A 49 10.33 43.00 -13.07
C ALA A 49 10.14 44.48 -12.69
N GLY A 50 11.23 45.25 -12.74
CA GLY A 50 11.24 46.63 -12.25
C GLY A 50 10.89 46.71 -10.76
N GLN A 51 9.89 47.52 -10.40
CA GLN A 51 9.39 47.62 -9.01
C GLN A 51 8.35 46.55 -8.65
N HIS A 52 7.90 45.72 -9.60
CA HIS A 52 6.87 44.74 -9.35
C HIS A 52 7.49 43.39 -8.94
N HIS A 53 7.17 42.95 -7.72
CA HIS A 53 7.61 41.66 -7.18
C HIS A 53 6.42 40.71 -7.07
N GLN A 54 6.39 39.66 -7.88
CA GLN A 54 5.34 38.64 -7.83
C GLN A 54 5.92 37.30 -7.35
N VAL A 55 5.31 36.73 -6.31
CA VAL A 55 5.68 35.42 -5.77
C VAL A 55 4.56 34.42 -6.02
N ASN A 56 4.81 33.46 -6.91
CA ASN A 56 3.92 32.34 -7.14
C ASN A 56 4.23 31.22 -6.14
N ARG A 57 3.18 30.68 -5.51
CA ARG A 57 3.28 29.64 -4.49
C ARG A 57 2.44 28.43 -4.90
N ASN A 58 3.09 27.31 -5.17
CA ASN A 58 2.43 26.05 -5.50
C ASN A 58 2.63 25.07 -4.33
N ARG A 59 1.53 24.60 -3.73
CA ARG A 59 1.57 23.67 -2.61
C ARG A 59 1.27 22.28 -3.13
N VAL A 60 2.29 21.45 -3.23
CA VAL A 60 2.20 20.17 -3.92
C VAL A 60 2.67 19.01 -3.06
N LEU A 61 2.16 17.83 -3.35
CA LEU A 61 2.66 16.57 -2.83
C LEU A 61 3.40 15.87 -3.98
N PHE A 62 4.61 15.40 -3.70
CA PHE A 62 5.38 14.56 -4.62
C PHE A 62 5.27 13.12 -4.13
N ILE A 63 4.57 12.28 -4.88
CA ILE A 63 4.41 10.85 -4.60
C ILE A 63 5.32 10.13 -5.60
N PRO A 64 6.33 9.37 -5.17
CA PRO A 64 7.16 8.62 -6.13
C PRO A 64 6.32 7.63 -6.93
N VAL A 65 6.72 7.42 -8.18
CA VAL A 65 6.10 6.39 -9.02
C VAL A 65 6.29 5.02 -8.35
N LEU A 66 5.20 4.26 -8.25
CA LEU A 66 5.23 2.94 -7.63
C LEU A 66 6.17 2.00 -8.41
N ASN A 67 6.86 1.11 -7.68
CA ASN A 67 7.78 0.12 -8.24
C ASN A 67 9.00 0.70 -8.99
N GLN A 68 9.25 2.02 -8.91
CA GLN A 68 10.47 2.66 -9.39
C GLN A 68 11.41 2.99 -8.23
N PRO A 69 12.74 2.89 -8.41
CA PRO A 69 13.67 3.31 -7.37
C PRO A 69 13.60 4.83 -7.20
N LEU A 70 13.87 5.33 -5.98
CA LEU A 70 13.86 6.78 -5.73
C LEU A 70 14.92 7.54 -6.56
N SER A 71 15.98 6.85 -6.98
CA SER A 71 17.00 7.37 -7.89
C SER A 71 16.46 7.68 -9.29
N SER A 72 15.32 7.11 -9.68
CA SER A 72 14.64 7.47 -10.94
C SER A 72 14.15 8.92 -10.95
N ASN A 73 13.97 9.52 -9.76
CA ASN A 73 13.44 10.88 -9.58
C ASN A 73 12.13 11.12 -10.33
N GLN A 74 11.28 10.09 -10.36
CA GLN A 74 9.96 10.12 -10.98
C GLN A 74 8.88 10.27 -9.92
N TYR A 75 8.01 11.26 -10.10
CA TYR A 75 6.96 11.58 -9.14
C TYR A 75 5.64 11.89 -9.82
N TYR A 76 4.54 11.50 -9.19
CA TYR A 76 3.25 12.16 -9.35
C TYR A 76 3.25 13.45 -8.54
N VAL A 77 2.87 14.55 -9.17
CA VAL A 77 2.76 15.85 -8.50
C VAL A 77 1.28 16.14 -8.31
N VAL A 78 0.85 16.24 -7.05
CA VAL A 78 -0.57 16.42 -6.68
C VAL A 78 -0.77 17.77 -6.03
N GLU A 79 -1.79 18.50 -6.46
CA GLU A 79 -2.18 19.79 -5.86
C GLU A 79 -2.75 19.58 -4.45
N ARG A 80 -2.30 20.36 -3.47
CA ARG A 80 -2.72 20.20 -2.08
C ARG A 80 -3.73 21.24 -1.62
N LYS A 81 -3.85 22.36 -2.31
CA LYS A 81 -4.71 23.46 -1.87
C LYS A 81 -5.55 24.01 -3.02
N GLY A 82 -6.66 24.63 -2.65
CA GLY A 82 -7.53 25.32 -3.59
C GLY A 82 -8.49 24.38 -4.31
N ASN A 83 -8.99 24.83 -5.44
CA ASN A 83 -10.11 24.20 -6.11
C ASN A 83 -9.76 22.83 -6.72
N ARG A 84 -8.48 22.64 -7.06
CA ARG A 84 -7.94 21.41 -7.68
C ARG A 84 -7.27 20.48 -6.66
N LYS A 85 -7.51 20.66 -5.36
CA LYS A 85 -6.92 19.82 -4.30
C LYS A 85 -7.20 18.33 -4.58
N GLY A 86 -6.13 17.54 -4.60
CA GLY A 86 -6.14 16.11 -4.86
C GLY A 86 -5.97 15.72 -6.33
N GLU A 87 -6.03 16.66 -7.26
CA GLU A 87 -5.74 16.40 -8.66
C GLU A 87 -4.23 16.28 -8.91
N ALA A 88 -3.86 15.28 -9.70
CA ALA A 88 -2.51 15.16 -10.22
C ALA A 88 -2.31 16.10 -11.41
N TYR A 89 -1.14 16.74 -11.49
CA TYR A 89 -0.73 17.49 -12.66
C TYR A 89 -0.39 16.54 -13.82
N ILE A 90 -0.75 16.94 -15.03
CA ILE A 90 -0.51 16.20 -16.27
C ILE A 90 0.47 17.00 -17.12
N ASN A 91 1.40 16.29 -17.77
CA ASN A 91 2.30 16.87 -18.76
C ASN A 91 1.55 17.04 -20.09
N SER A 92 1.70 18.19 -20.74
CA SER A 92 1.15 18.42 -22.08
C SER A 92 1.98 17.71 -23.14
N LYS A 93 1.35 17.05 -24.13
CA LYS A 93 2.07 16.57 -25.32
C LYS A 93 2.28 17.72 -26.31
N GLU A 94 3.22 17.57 -27.23
CA GLU A 94 3.46 18.54 -28.31
C GLU A 94 2.18 18.76 -29.15
N GLU A 95 1.43 17.69 -29.40
CA GLU A 95 0.14 17.70 -30.12
C GLU A 95 -0.97 18.49 -29.39
N ASP A 96 -0.87 18.61 -28.06
CA ASP A 96 -1.83 19.35 -27.22
C ASP A 96 -1.50 20.85 -27.13
N MET A 97 -0.31 21.25 -27.60
CA MET A 97 0.15 22.65 -27.59
C MET A 97 -0.50 23.45 -28.72
N LYS A 98 -1.79 23.78 -28.59
CA LYS A 98 -2.35 24.90 -29.36
C LYS A 98 -1.77 26.21 -28.85
N THR A 99 -1.34 27.08 -29.76
CA THR A 99 -1.00 28.48 -29.49
C THR A 99 -2.23 29.18 -28.90
N CYS A 100 -2.34 29.21 -27.57
CA CYS A 100 -3.45 29.86 -26.89
C CYS A 100 -2.91 30.65 -25.69
N CYS A 101 -3.18 31.96 -25.71
CA CYS A 101 -2.62 32.93 -24.77
C CYS A 101 -3.15 32.83 -23.34
N PHE A 102 -4.22 32.09 -23.05
CA PHE A 102 -4.77 32.00 -21.69
C PHE A 102 -5.50 30.66 -21.48
N CYS A 103 -4.95 29.82 -20.59
CA CYS A 103 -5.59 28.69 -19.91
C CYS A 103 -5.92 27.42 -20.72
N THR A 104 -5.56 26.25 -20.17
CA THR A 104 -6.33 25.00 -20.36
C THR A 104 -6.28 24.13 -19.10
N SER A 105 -7.44 23.75 -18.62
CA SER A 105 -7.67 22.71 -17.61
C SER A 105 -8.53 21.64 -18.25
N MET A 106 -8.06 20.40 -18.47
CA MET A 106 -8.94 19.25 -18.75
C MET A 106 -8.31 17.88 -18.38
N LYS A 107 -9.21 17.03 -17.87
CA LYS A 107 -9.30 15.57 -17.61
C LYS A 107 -8.09 14.70 -17.25
N VAL A 108 -8.35 13.91 -16.21
CA VAL A 108 -7.51 13.02 -15.39
C VAL A 108 -7.21 11.71 -16.11
N PHE A 109 -5.93 11.34 -16.25
CA PHE A 109 -5.36 9.99 -16.08
C PHE A 109 -3.83 10.12 -16.00
N GLY A 110 -3.19 9.34 -15.13
CA GLY A 110 -1.87 9.62 -14.56
C GLY A 110 -0.72 9.66 -15.56
N ILE A 111 0.17 10.65 -15.42
CA ILE A 111 1.48 10.65 -16.09
C ILE A 111 2.57 11.17 -15.14
N VAL A 112 3.71 10.50 -15.23
CA VAL A 112 5.01 10.73 -14.58
C VAL A 112 5.55 12.13 -14.85
N VAL A 113 5.83 12.92 -13.79
CA VAL A 113 6.76 14.04 -13.93
C VAL A 113 8.18 13.46 -13.96
N ARG A 114 8.76 13.38 -15.17
CA ARG A 114 10.21 13.14 -15.35
C ARG A 114 10.93 14.44 -15.03
N SER A 115 11.30 14.66 -13.77
CA SER A 115 12.18 15.76 -13.40
C SER A 115 13.51 15.20 -12.88
N ALA A 116 14.46 14.99 -13.79
CA ALA A 116 15.84 14.84 -13.40
C ALA A 116 16.40 16.21 -12.98
N ILE A 117 16.10 16.70 -11.78
CA ILE A 117 16.68 17.96 -11.30
C ILE A 117 18.17 17.71 -10.99
N ARG A 118 19.01 17.74 -12.02
CA ARG A 118 20.46 17.82 -11.85
C ARG A 118 20.82 19.27 -11.52
N ARG A 119 21.59 19.44 -10.44
CA ARG A 119 22.28 20.70 -10.17
C ARG A 119 23.20 21.02 -11.35
N SER A 120 23.09 22.26 -11.79
CA SER A 120 24.04 23.01 -12.61
C SER A 120 24.40 22.44 -13.99
N HIS A 121 24.01 23.23 -14.99
CA HIS A 121 24.44 23.22 -16.39
C HIS A 121 24.02 22.00 -17.24
N HIS A 122 23.34 22.35 -18.34
CA HIS A 122 22.91 21.52 -19.47
C HIS A 122 21.58 20.76 -19.34
N ASN A 123 20.94 20.64 -20.51
CA ASN A 123 19.52 20.37 -20.72
C ASN A 123 18.97 19.14 -19.99
N LEU A 124 17.74 19.26 -19.50
CA LEU A 124 16.97 18.20 -18.87
C LEU A 124 16.46 17.22 -19.95
N PRO A 125 16.72 15.91 -19.87
CA PRO A 125 16.04 14.94 -20.72
C PRO A 125 14.62 14.76 -20.17
N PHE A 126 13.64 15.32 -20.88
CA PHE A 126 12.23 15.14 -20.61
C PHE A 126 11.77 13.76 -21.08
N ALA A 127 10.52 13.38 -20.78
CA ALA A 127 9.90 12.34 -21.60
C ALA A 127 9.95 12.84 -23.05
N PRO A 128 10.28 12.00 -24.05
CA PRO A 128 10.51 12.47 -25.41
C PRO A 128 9.34 13.30 -25.97
N ASP A 129 8.15 13.18 -25.37
CA ASP A 129 6.92 13.76 -25.90
C ASP A 129 6.10 14.55 -24.86
N GLY A 130 6.60 14.78 -23.63
CA GLY A 130 5.79 15.33 -22.53
C GLY A 130 6.42 16.52 -21.79
N PHE A 131 5.76 17.67 -21.84
CA PHE A 131 6.24 18.89 -21.20
C PHE A 131 5.56 19.13 -19.83
N PRO A 132 6.31 19.33 -18.73
CA PRO A 132 5.75 19.46 -17.38
C PRO A 132 5.02 20.80 -17.17
N GLN A 133 4.38 21.02 -16.03
CA GLN A 133 3.70 22.30 -15.79
C GLN A 133 4.69 23.47 -15.69
N ASP A 134 4.23 24.67 -16.05
CA ASP A 134 5.03 25.90 -16.11
C ASP A 134 5.89 26.16 -14.87
N PHE A 135 5.33 25.93 -13.67
CA PHE A 135 6.04 26.15 -12.41
C PHE A 135 7.21 25.19 -12.17
N LEU A 136 7.23 24.05 -12.88
CA LEU A 136 8.34 23.08 -12.87
C LEU A 136 9.34 23.33 -13.99
N ARG A 137 8.94 23.99 -15.09
CA ARG A 137 9.82 24.33 -16.22
C ARG A 137 10.73 25.53 -15.94
N ARG A 138 10.25 26.50 -15.17
CA ARG A 138 10.96 27.77 -14.92
C ARG A 138 12.28 27.51 -14.17
N LYS A 139 13.33 28.27 -14.46
CA LYS A 139 14.57 28.21 -13.68
C LYS A 139 14.45 29.05 -12.41
N GLY A 140 15.09 28.63 -11.32
CA GLY A 140 15.18 29.42 -10.09
C GLY A 140 14.01 29.27 -9.10
N TRP A 141 13.12 28.29 -9.28
CA TRP A 141 12.18 27.93 -8.22
C TRP A 141 12.90 27.26 -7.04
N GLN A 142 12.29 27.41 -5.86
CA GLN A 142 12.84 26.94 -4.60
C GLN A 142 11.82 26.05 -3.89
N VAL A 143 12.30 25.01 -3.21
CA VAL A 143 11.45 24.08 -2.46
C VAL A 143 11.58 24.32 -0.98
N PHE A 144 10.44 24.48 -0.34
CA PHE A 144 10.30 24.55 1.11
C PHE A 144 9.55 23.32 1.60
N THR A 145 10.08 22.70 2.64
CA THR A 145 9.44 21.60 3.35
C THR A 145 8.73 22.12 4.59
N SER A 146 7.55 21.58 4.88
CA SER A 146 6.94 21.68 6.20
C SER A 146 6.43 20.32 6.66
N THR A 147 6.42 20.09 7.98
CA THR A 147 5.83 18.87 8.54
C THR A 147 4.32 18.90 8.32
N SER A 148 3.77 17.80 7.78
CA SER A 148 2.32 17.68 7.62
C SER A 148 1.64 17.51 8.95
N LYS A 149 0.53 18.22 9.16
CA LYS A 149 -0.44 17.90 10.23
C LYS A 149 -1.52 16.92 9.74
N GLU A 150 -1.62 16.73 8.42
CA GLU A 150 -2.67 15.91 7.78
C GLU A 150 -2.30 14.42 7.76
N PHE A 151 -1.01 14.08 7.84
CA PHE A 151 -0.54 12.70 7.86
C PHE A 151 0.85 12.59 8.49
N GLN A 152 1.12 11.45 9.13
CA GLN A 152 2.44 11.07 9.60
C GLN A 152 2.77 9.67 9.07
N LEU A 153 3.84 9.58 8.28
CA LEU A 153 4.33 8.29 7.80
C LEU A 153 5.32 7.74 8.81
N ASN A 154 4.96 6.63 9.44
CA ASN A 154 5.84 5.85 10.29
C ASN A 154 6.76 4.97 9.43
N GLU A 155 7.58 4.13 10.05
CA GLU A 155 8.40 3.17 9.33
C GLU A 155 7.53 2.05 8.73
N ALA A 156 7.80 1.70 7.48
CA ALA A 156 7.13 0.67 6.71
C ALA A 156 8.19 0.03 5.80
N PRO A 157 9.00 -0.92 6.32
CA PRO A 157 10.21 -1.40 5.66
C PRO A 157 9.94 -2.28 4.43
N GLY A 158 8.67 -2.62 4.18
CA GLY A 158 8.23 -3.57 3.17
C GLY A 158 8.04 -4.97 3.75
N LEU A 159 8.23 -6.00 2.92
CA LEU A 159 8.15 -7.39 3.33
C LEU A 159 9.40 -7.78 4.14
N ASN A 160 9.19 -8.40 5.30
CA ASN A 160 10.24 -9.08 6.05
C ASN A 160 10.22 -10.58 5.72
N THR A 161 10.99 -10.98 4.71
CA THR A 161 11.04 -12.38 4.23
C THR A 161 11.50 -13.35 5.30
N ALA A 162 12.47 -12.95 6.15
CA ALA A 162 12.96 -13.79 7.23
C ALA A 162 11.89 -14.05 8.30
N LEU A 163 11.13 -13.00 8.67
CA LEU A 163 10.03 -13.14 9.63
C LEU A 163 8.90 -13.99 9.05
N ARG A 164 8.51 -13.76 7.78
CA ARG A 164 7.49 -14.56 7.08
C ARG A 164 7.88 -16.03 6.95
N ALA A 165 9.17 -16.33 6.74
CA ALA A 165 9.67 -17.70 6.63
C ALA A 165 9.64 -18.46 7.98
N ARG A 166 9.77 -17.75 9.11
CA ARG A 166 9.71 -18.34 10.46
C ARG A 166 8.32 -18.82 10.85
N LEU A 167 7.27 -18.35 10.15
CA LEU A 167 5.86 -18.56 10.47
C LEU A 167 5.43 -17.96 11.82
N ALA A 168 4.13 -17.77 11.99
CA ALA A 168 3.56 -17.36 13.28
C ALA A 168 3.81 -18.45 14.34
N ASP A 169 4.02 -18.02 15.59
CA ASP A 169 4.25 -18.94 16.70
C ASP A 169 3.05 -19.89 16.86
N PHE A 170 3.37 -21.15 17.11
CA PHE A 170 2.40 -22.22 17.26
C PHE A 170 2.40 -22.74 18.69
N ASN A 171 2.65 -21.90 19.70
CA ASN A 171 2.67 -22.25 21.13
C ASN A 171 1.49 -21.62 21.91
N PHE A 172 0.28 -22.04 21.57
CA PHE A 172 -0.98 -21.65 22.21
C PHE A 172 -1.84 -22.87 22.61
N PRO A 173 -2.78 -22.76 23.57
CA PRO A 173 -3.69 -23.85 23.91
C PRO A 173 -4.69 -24.14 22.77
N PRO A 174 -5.14 -25.40 22.57
CA PRO A 174 -6.06 -25.75 21.48
C PRO A 174 -7.43 -25.05 21.54
N SER A 175 -7.81 -24.59 22.73
CA SER A 175 -9.04 -23.83 22.98
C SER A 175 -8.98 -22.37 22.49
N GLN A 176 -7.79 -21.87 22.14
CA GLN A 176 -7.62 -20.50 21.67
C GLN A 176 -8.18 -20.35 20.26
N LYS A 177 -9.27 -19.58 20.14
CA LYS A 177 -9.94 -19.27 18.87
C LYS A 177 -9.39 -18.03 18.16
N CYS A 178 -8.78 -17.11 18.92
CA CYS A 178 -8.32 -15.82 18.41
C CYS A 178 -6.80 -15.73 18.52
N PHE A 179 -6.14 -15.52 17.39
CA PHE A 179 -4.69 -15.44 17.29
C PHE A 179 -4.26 -13.99 17.12
N THR A 180 -3.21 -13.59 17.84
CA THR A 180 -2.57 -12.30 17.58
C THR A 180 -1.78 -12.42 16.27
N PRO A 181 -2.17 -11.71 15.20
CA PRO A 181 -1.47 -11.81 13.94
C PRO A 181 -0.06 -11.22 14.05
N VAL A 182 0.89 -11.84 13.36
CA VAL A 182 2.25 -11.34 13.23
C VAL A 182 2.32 -10.51 11.94
N VAL A 183 2.65 -9.22 12.07
CA VAL A 183 2.84 -8.35 10.89
C VAL A 183 4.18 -8.68 10.24
N VAL A 184 4.14 -9.33 9.08
CA VAL A 184 5.31 -9.74 8.31
C VAL A 184 5.65 -8.78 7.18
N GLY A 185 4.73 -7.85 6.84
CA GLY A 185 4.97 -6.82 5.86
C GLY A 185 4.19 -5.54 6.17
N LYS A 186 4.77 -4.39 5.84
CA LYS A 186 4.14 -3.08 6.02
C LYS A 186 4.52 -2.12 4.91
N TRP A 187 3.51 -1.45 4.34
CA TRP A 187 3.66 -0.45 3.28
C TRP A 187 2.65 0.69 3.44
N TYR A 188 2.87 1.76 2.68
CA TYR A 188 1.87 2.80 2.44
C TYR A 188 1.34 2.74 1.00
N CYS A 189 0.05 3.03 0.84
CA CYS A 189 -0.66 3.14 -0.43
C CYS A 189 -1.13 4.58 -0.61
N PRO A 190 -0.64 5.32 -1.62
CA PRO A 190 -1.11 6.68 -1.86
C PRO A 190 -2.58 6.73 -2.27
N PHE A 191 -3.32 7.76 -1.83
CA PHE A 191 -4.76 7.88 -2.05
C PHE A 191 -5.20 7.77 -3.51
N MET A 192 -4.36 8.20 -4.45
CA MET A 192 -4.68 8.19 -5.89
C MET A 192 -4.94 6.78 -6.44
N PHE A 193 -4.45 5.74 -5.76
CA PHE A 193 -4.65 4.33 -6.10
C PHE A 193 -5.75 3.66 -5.27
N ILE A 194 -6.46 4.38 -4.40
CA ILE A 194 -7.53 3.84 -3.55
C ILE A 194 -8.81 4.62 -3.83
N LYS A 195 -9.92 3.93 -4.12
CA LYS A 195 -11.23 4.54 -4.34
C LYS A 195 -12.19 4.06 -3.26
N GLU A 196 -12.75 4.98 -2.48
CA GLU A 196 -13.70 4.66 -1.40
C GLU A 196 -14.99 5.49 -1.45
N GLY A 197 -15.36 5.98 -2.65
CA GLY A 197 -16.61 6.74 -2.87
C GLY A 197 -16.66 8.15 -2.26
N THR A 198 -15.63 8.57 -1.52
CA THR A 198 -15.55 9.92 -0.90
C THR A 198 -15.15 11.02 -1.89
N ILE A 199 -15.48 12.27 -1.56
CA ILE A 199 -15.03 13.45 -2.30
C ILE A 199 -13.50 13.53 -2.25
N LEU A 200 -12.84 13.64 -3.42
CA LEU A 200 -11.38 13.65 -3.57
C LEU A 200 -10.67 14.60 -2.59
N LYS A 201 -11.23 15.80 -2.38
CA LYS A 201 -10.67 16.82 -1.46
C LYS A 201 -10.65 16.36 -0.01
N GLU A 202 -11.65 15.59 0.40
CA GLU A 202 -11.75 15.02 1.75
C GLU A 202 -10.82 13.83 1.90
N GLN A 203 -10.78 12.96 0.89
CA GLN A 203 -9.86 11.82 0.86
C GLN A 203 -8.40 12.29 1.02
N VAL A 204 -7.97 13.31 0.26
CA VAL A 204 -6.61 13.85 0.39
C VAL A 204 -6.39 14.51 1.76
N LYS A 205 -7.42 15.07 2.38
CA LYS A 205 -7.33 15.75 3.68
C LYS A 205 -7.12 14.75 4.83
N TYR A 206 -7.84 13.62 4.83
CA TYR A 206 -7.85 12.67 5.94
C TYR A 206 -7.05 11.39 5.67
N SER A 207 -6.94 10.99 4.41
CA SER A 207 -6.36 9.73 3.97
C SER A 207 -5.41 9.96 2.77
N THR A 208 -4.44 10.88 2.90
CA THR A 208 -3.42 11.09 1.85
C THR A 208 -2.68 9.79 1.52
N TYR A 209 -2.50 8.94 2.53
CA TYR A 209 -1.96 7.60 2.41
C TYR A 209 -2.87 6.62 3.17
N TYR A 210 -2.73 5.34 2.88
CA TYR A 210 -3.34 4.23 3.60
C TYR A 210 -2.23 3.29 4.04
N GLU A 211 -2.37 2.69 5.20
CA GLU A 211 -1.44 1.67 5.67
C GLU A 211 -1.89 0.31 5.13
N MET A 212 -0.98 -0.43 4.51
CA MET A 212 -1.19 -1.82 4.12
C MET A 212 -0.28 -2.70 4.97
N THR A 213 -0.85 -3.64 5.71
CA THR A 213 -0.10 -4.70 6.41
C THR A 213 -0.32 -6.04 5.74
N LEU A 214 0.72 -6.88 5.74
CA LEU A 214 0.62 -8.32 5.52
C LEU A 214 0.80 -8.99 6.88
N GLU A 215 -0.24 -9.64 7.34
CA GLU A 215 -0.36 -10.30 8.63
C GLU A 215 -0.34 -11.81 8.43
N GLN A 216 0.31 -12.55 9.32
CA GLN A 216 0.38 -14.00 9.29
C GLN A 216 -0.11 -14.56 10.63
N HIS A 217 -1.00 -15.55 10.59
CA HIS A 217 -1.53 -16.20 11.77
C HIS A 217 -1.94 -17.66 11.48
N TRP A 218 -2.20 -18.42 12.54
CA TRP A 218 -2.87 -19.70 12.44
C TRP A 218 -4.39 -19.49 12.56
N GLU A 219 -5.19 -20.30 11.90
CA GLU A 219 -6.64 -20.26 11.98
C GLU A 219 -7.17 -21.68 12.17
N GLN A 220 -8.09 -21.88 13.13
CA GLN A 220 -8.65 -23.18 13.41
C GLN A 220 -9.68 -23.56 12.33
N ILE A 221 -9.46 -24.67 11.64
CA ILE A 221 -10.36 -25.19 10.60
C ILE A 221 -11.20 -26.36 11.10
N PHE A 222 -10.78 -27.02 12.18
CA PHE A 222 -11.50 -28.13 12.78
C PHE A 222 -11.14 -28.27 14.27
N ALA A 223 -12.12 -28.71 15.06
CA ALA A 223 -11.96 -29.01 16.48
C ALA A 223 -12.74 -30.26 16.85
N SER A 224 -12.21 -31.06 17.77
CA SER A 224 -12.91 -32.23 18.33
C SER A 224 -12.60 -32.36 19.81
N GLU A 225 -13.56 -32.89 20.57
CA GLU A 225 -13.42 -33.15 22.00
C GLU A 225 -13.75 -34.62 22.28
N ASN A 226 -12.95 -35.26 23.12
CA ASN A 226 -13.11 -36.67 23.45
C ASN A 226 -13.92 -36.85 24.74
N MET A 227 -15.23 -36.70 24.64
CA MET A 227 -16.12 -36.84 25.82
C MET A 227 -16.35 -38.30 26.20
N ASN A 228 -16.28 -39.22 25.23
CA ASN A 228 -16.76 -40.60 25.37
C ASN A 228 -15.64 -41.67 25.25
N ASN A 229 -14.37 -41.27 25.30
CA ASN A 229 -13.21 -42.15 25.03
C ASN A 229 -13.27 -42.81 23.64
N GLU A 230 -13.65 -42.03 22.63
CA GLU A 230 -13.76 -42.44 21.23
C GLU A 230 -12.37 -42.59 20.59
N GLY A 231 -11.71 -43.71 20.91
CA GLY A 231 -10.46 -44.11 20.28
C GLY A 231 -9.32 -43.08 20.33
N ASN A 232 -8.26 -43.37 19.59
CA ASN A 232 -7.05 -42.54 19.54
C ASN A 232 -6.90 -41.81 18.21
N ALA A 233 -7.93 -41.78 17.36
CA ALA A 233 -7.84 -41.21 16.03
C ALA A 233 -8.99 -40.22 15.77
N VAL A 234 -8.66 -39.10 15.14
CA VAL A 234 -9.61 -38.07 14.72
C VAL A 234 -9.57 -37.94 13.20
N ALA A 235 -10.72 -38.17 12.57
CA ALA A 235 -10.92 -37.90 11.15
C ALA A 235 -11.31 -36.43 10.97
N VAL A 236 -10.41 -35.65 10.37
CA VAL A 236 -10.64 -34.26 9.99
C VAL A 236 -11.28 -34.23 8.61
N ASP A 237 -12.44 -33.60 8.50
CA ASP A 237 -13.11 -33.29 7.24
C ASP A 237 -13.66 -31.86 7.31
N ALA A 238 -12.94 -30.91 6.70
CA ALA A 238 -13.28 -29.49 6.78
C ALA A 238 -13.24 -28.83 5.38
N ALA A 239 -14.26 -28.04 5.07
CA ALA A 239 -14.26 -27.14 3.93
C ALA A 239 -13.55 -25.83 4.32
N VAL A 240 -12.59 -25.39 3.50
CA VAL A 240 -11.77 -24.20 3.78
C VAL A 240 -11.85 -23.26 2.59
N GLU A 241 -12.43 -22.08 2.80
CA GLU A 241 -12.37 -20.98 1.85
C GLU A 241 -10.94 -20.43 1.78
N CYS A 242 -10.30 -20.63 0.64
CA CYS A 242 -8.89 -20.30 0.45
C CYS A 242 -8.66 -18.80 0.26
N GLU A 243 -9.69 -18.05 -0.15
CA GLU A 243 -9.65 -16.62 -0.36
C GLU A 243 -10.96 -15.97 0.07
N VAL A 244 -10.89 -15.10 1.08
CA VAL A 244 -12.03 -14.32 1.58
C VAL A 244 -11.65 -12.85 1.57
N VAL A 245 -12.53 -12.02 1.02
CA VAL A 245 -12.33 -10.57 1.00
C VAL A 245 -13.42 -9.92 1.82
N THR A 246 -13.08 -8.94 2.66
CA THR A 246 -14.08 -8.17 3.42
C THR A 246 -13.91 -6.67 3.19
N VAL A 247 -15.02 -5.98 3.01
CA VAL A 247 -15.10 -4.52 2.89
C VAL A 247 -16.03 -4.01 3.97
N GLY A 248 -15.56 -3.09 4.81
CA GLY A 248 -16.37 -2.56 5.92
C GLY A 248 -16.83 -3.63 6.93
N GLY A 249 -16.11 -4.76 7.02
CA GLY A 249 -16.46 -5.89 7.89
C GLY A 249 -17.47 -6.88 7.32
N ALA A 250 -17.97 -6.66 6.09
CA ALA A 250 -18.85 -7.60 5.40
C ALA A 250 -18.11 -8.25 4.22
N GLU A 251 -18.45 -9.50 3.93
CA GLU A 251 -17.84 -10.24 2.83
C GLU A 251 -18.08 -9.51 1.49
N ALA A 252 -17.04 -9.45 0.68
CA ALA A 252 -17.01 -8.71 -0.58
C ALA A 252 -16.56 -9.63 -1.72
N MET A 253 -17.13 -9.40 -2.90
CA MET A 253 -16.68 -10.06 -4.11
C MET A 253 -15.79 -9.11 -4.92
N ALA A 254 -14.67 -9.64 -5.40
CA ALA A 254 -13.84 -8.97 -6.40
C ALA A 254 -14.53 -9.03 -7.76
N ASP A 255 -14.76 -7.87 -8.36
CA ASP A 255 -15.29 -7.78 -9.72
C ASP A 255 -14.14 -7.96 -10.73
N GLN A 256 -13.90 -9.20 -11.14
CA GLN A 256 -12.84 -9.53 -12.11
C GLN A 256 -13.15 -9.03 -13.54
N LYS A 257 -14.40 -8.66 -13.84
CA LYS A 257 -14.81 -8.23 -15.18
C LYS A 257 -14.67 -6.72 -15.41
N ASP A 258 -14.51 -5.94 -14.33
CA ASP A 258 -14.52 -4.47 -14.35
C ASP A 258 -13.13 -3.81 -14.18
N ALA A 259 -12.04 -4.43 -14.65
CA ALA A 259 -10.72 -3.77 -14.71
C ALA A 259 -10.59 -2.75 -15.87
N VAL A 260 -11.71 -2.31 -16.44
CA VAL A 260 -11.80 -1.45 -17.63
C VAL A 260 -11.14 -0.09 -17.41
N ASP A 261 -11.05 0.38 -16.16
CA ASP A 261 -10.47 1.69 -15.78
C ASP A 261 -9.14 1.57 -14.99
N GLY A 262 -8.47 0.42 -15.05
CA GLY A 262 -7.24 0.18 -14.27
C GLY A 262 -7.45 0.10 -12.75
N VAL A 263 -8.70 -0.11 -12.31
CA VAL A 263 -9.09 -0.26 -10.91
C VAL A 263 -9.76 -1.62 -10.72
N MET A 264 -9.32 -2.37 -9.71
CA MET A 264 -9.96 -3.59 -9.23
C MET A 264 -10.96 -3.23 -8.13
N TRP A 265 -12.24 -3.50 -8.37
CA TRP A 265 -13.32 -3.19 -7.44
C TRP A 265 -13.68 -4.37 -6.55
N PHE A 266 -13.89 -4.09 -5.27
CA PHE A 266 -14.43 -5.02 -4.28
C PHE A 266 -15.75 -4.45 -3.79
N ARG A 267 -16.83 -5.23 -3.96
CA ARG A 267 -18.19 -4.80 -3.61
C ARG A 267 -18.75 -5.74 -2.54
N SER A 268 -19.24 -5.15 -1.46
CA SER A 268 -19.97 -5.84 -0.40
C SER A 268 -21.39 -5.30 -0.33
N PHE A 269 -22.37 -6.18 -0.19
CA PHE A 269 -23.76 -5.81 0.00
C PHE A 269 -24.21 -6.15 1.40
N ASN A 270 -24.59 -5.15 2.17
CA ASN A 270 -25.21 -5.33 3.47
C ASN A 270 -26.64 -4.79 3.43
N LYS A 271 -27.61 -5.60 3.90
CA LYS A 271 -29.03 -5.23 3.92
C LYS A 271 -29.32 -3.95 4.73
N VAL A 272 -28.46 -3.62 5.70
CA VAL A 272 -28.63 -2.48 6.61
C VAL A 272 -27.92 -1.22 6.11
N THR A 273 -26.66 -1.34 5.68
CA THR A 273 -25.83 -0.17 5.29
C THR A 273 -25.79 0.09 3.78
N GLY A 274 -26.39 -0.80 2.98
CA GLY A 274 -26.34 -0.74 1.52
C GLY A 274 -25.06 -1.33 0.94
N GLU A 275 -24.78 -0.99 -0.32
CA GLU A 275 -23.57 -1.40 -1.02
C GLU A 275 -22.37 -0.58 -0.53
N THR A 276 -21.30 -1.27 -0.14
CA THR A 276 -19.99 -0.65 0.14
C THR A 276 -18.99 -1.15 -0.87
N SER A 277 -18.26 -0.24 -1.51
CA SER A 277 -17.26 -0.59 -2.51
C SER A 277 -15.91 0.06 -2.24
N VAL A 278 -14.85 -0.68 -2.51
CA VAL A 278 -13.47 -0.22 -2.44
C VAL A 278 -12.78 -0.59 -3.75
N GLY A 279 -12.14 0.39 -4.39
CA GLY A 279 -11.35 0.19 -5.58
C GLY A 279 -9.86 0.27 -5.26
N LEU A 280 -9.09 -0.71 -5.75
CA LEU A 280 -7.62 -0.68 -5.73
C LEU A 280 -7.11 -0.45 -7.15
N GLY A 281 -6.21 0.52 -7.33
CA GLY A 281 -5.46 0.65 -8.57
C GLY A 281 -4.71 -0.64 -8.88
N ILE A 282 -4.62 -0.98 -10.16
CA ILE A 282 -4.02 -2.24 -10.63
C ILE A 282 -2.58 -2.42 -10.11
N GLU A 283 -1.84 -1.33 -9.92
CA GLU A 283 -0.47 -1.35 -9.40
C GLU A 283 -0.40 -1.85 -7.95
N ILE A 284 -1.43 -1.61 -7.14
CA ILE A 284 -1.55 -2.14 -5.79
C ILE A 284 -2.01 -3.59 -5.84
N ALA A 285 -3.06 -3.88 -6.60
CA ALA A 285 -3.63 -5.22 -6.71
C ALA A 285 -2.60 -6.24 -7.23
N GLU A 286 -1.86 -5.91 -8.28
CA GLU A 286 -0.78 -6.76 -8.78
C GLU A 286 0.36 -6.92 -7.79
N ARG A 287 0.69 -5.87 -7.02
CA ARG A 287 1.73 -5.99 -6.00
C ARG A 287 1.28 -6.95 -4.90
N MET A 288 0.02 -6.87 -4.44
CA MET A 288 -0.53 -7.83 -3.48
C MET A 288 -0.48 -9.26 -4.04
N LYS A 289 -0.89 -9.45 -5.30
CA LYS A 289 -0.82 -10.74 -5.98
C LYS A 289 0.60 -11.28 -6.06
N ARG A 290 1.59 -10.48 -6.43
CA ARG A 290 3.01 -10.90 -6.44
C ARG A 290 3.50 -11.32 -5.06
N GLU A 291 3.16 -10.58 -4.02
CA GLU A 291 3.55 -10.91 -2.64
C GLU A 291 2.85 -12.19 -2.13
N ARG A 292 1.64 -12.48 -2.60
CA ARG A 292 0.93 -13.77 -2.40
C ARG A 292 1.62 -14.91 -3.15
N ASP A 293 1.82 -14.76 -4.46
CA ASP A 293 2.29 -15.83 -5.37
C ASP A 293 3.71 -16.32 -5.05
N VAL A 294 4.58 -15.46 -4.50
CA VAL A 294 5.89 -15.88 -3.98
C VAL A 294 5.78 -16.96 -2.89
N GLY A 295 4.62 -17.06 -2.21
CA GLY A 295 4.30 -18.10 -1.23
C GLY A 295 3.23 -19.11 -1.67
N TRP A 296 2.67 -19.00 -2.88
CA TRP A 296 1.50 -19.75 -3.34
C TRP A 296 1.77 -20.41 -4.70
N ALA A 297 1.74 -21.75 -4.78
CA ALA A 297 1.74 -22.45 -6.06
C ALA A 297 0.44 -22.10 -6.80
N SER A 298 0.57 -21.37 -7.91
CA SER A 298 -0.55 -20.84 -8.71
C SER A 298 -1.60 -21.91 -9.04
N GLY A 299 -2.90 -21.59 -8.86
CA GLY A 299 -4.02 -22.41 -9.35
C GLY A 299 -4.92 -23.09 -8.31
N GLY A 300 -5.02 -22.58 -7.08
CA GLY A 300 -5.91 -23.16 -6.06
C GLY A 300 -7.38 -22.82 -6.29
N GLU A 301 -8.26 -23.81 -6.10
CA GLU A 301 -9.72 -23.61 -6.01
C GLU A 301 -10.07 -22.62 -4.88
N ARG A 302 -11.14 -21.85 -5.08
CA ARG A 302 -11.60 -20.82 -4.12
C ARG A 302 -12.01 -21.43 -2.77
N GLU A 303 -12.42 -22.69 -2.80
CA GLU A 303 -12.74 -23.53 -1.66
C GLU A 303 -11.99 -24.84 -1.83
N ALA A 304 -11.39 -25.36 -0.75
CA ALA A 304 -10.69 -26.63 -0.76
C ALA A 304 -11.11 -27.48 0.44
N ARG A 305 -11.30 -28.78 0.21
CA ARG A 305 -11.68 -29.73 1.26
C ARG A 305 -10.45 -30.41 1.85
N VAL A 306 -10.24 -30.23 3.14
CA VAL A 306 -9.16 -30.84 3.91
C VAL A 306 -9.65 -32.14 4.53
N LYS A 307 -9.07 -33.27 4.09
CA LYS A 307 -9.32 -34.59 4.68
C LYS A 307 -8.03 -35.17 5.26
N ARG A 308 -8.00 -35.44 6.56
CA ARG A 308 -6.82 -36.00 7.26
C ARG A 308 -7.26 -36.94 8.37
N ASN A 309 -6.48 -37.98 8.62
CA ASN A 309 -6.64 -38.81 9.80
C ASN A 309 -5.45 -38.54 10.72
N GLU A 310 -5.73 -38.04 11.92
CA GLU A 310 -4.71 -37.68 12.91
C GLU A 310 -4.81 -38.66 14.07
N VAL A 311 -3.68 -39.23 14.49
CA VAL A 311 -3.61 -40.23 15.55
C VAL A 311 -2.90 -39.63 16.75
N PHE A 312 -3.50 -39.76 17.93
CA PHE A 312 -2.91 -39.36 19.19
C PHE A 312 -1.83 -40.36 19.62
N ASP A 313 -0.60 -39.87 19.80
CA ASP A 313 0.58 -40.66 20.19
C ASP A 313 1.02 -40.41 21.65
N GLY A 314 0.28 -39.58 22.38
CA GLY A 314 0.58 -39.24 23.77
C GLY A 314 0.23 -40.34 24.77
N LYS A 315 0.74 -40.21 25.99
CA LYS A 315 0.38 -41.09 27.11
C LYS A 315 -0.97 -40.66 27.69
N GLY A 316 -1.88 -41.62 27.88
CA GLY A 316 -3.20 -41.38 28.47
C GLY A 316 -4.28 -41.13 27.41
N MET A 317 -5.36 -40.46 27.81
CA MET A 317 -6.45 -40.09 26.92
C MET A 317 -6.32 -38.62 26.54
N TRP A 318 -6.49 -38.32 25.25
CA TRP A 318 -6.64 -36.94 24.80
C TRP A 318 -8.03 -36.43 25.17
N ARG A 319 -8.14 -35.15 25.48
CA ARG A 319 -9.40 -34.44 25.79
C ARG A 319 -9.85 -33.54 24.66
N LYS A 320 -8.91 -32.82 24.03
CA LYS A 320 -9.21 -31.89 22.92
C LYS A 320 -8.22 -32.02 21.77
N PHE A 321 -8.74 -31.83 20.58
CA PHE A 321 -8.00 -31.80 19.33
C PHE A 321 -8.33 -30.52 18.55
N GLY A 322 -7.31 -29.90 17.96
CA GLY A 322 -7.46 -28.76 17.06
C GLY A 322 -6.60 -28.91 15.81
N CYS A 323 -7.19 -28.63 14.65
CA CYS A 323 -6.51 -28.57 13.35
C CYS A 323 -6.50 -27.12 12.85
N TYR A 324 -5.33 -26.65 12.44
CA TYR A 324 -5.09 -25.25 12.09
C TYR A 324 -4.43 -25.12 10.73
N VAL A 325 -4.87 -24.14 9.96
CA VAL A 325 -4.26 -23.74 8.69
C VAL A 325 -3.46 -22.46 8.88
N LEU A 326 -2.34 -22.32 8.18
CA LEU A 326 -1.67 -21.04 8.09
C LEU A 326 -2.51 -20.10 7.23
N ALA A 327 -2.78 -18.90 7.72
CA ALA A 327 -3.45 -17.85 6.99
C ALA A 327 -2.57 -16.60 6.89
N GLU A 328 -2.69 -15.90 5.78
CA GLU A 328 -2.14 -14.55 5.62
C GLU A 328 -3.23 -13.57 5.24
N ARG A 329 -3.19 -12.38 5.83
CA ARG A 329 -4.17 -11.32 5.65
C ARG A 329 -3.48 -10.06 5.16
N PHE A 330 -3.90 -9.55 4.01
CA PHE A 330 -3.67 -8.14 3.70
C PHE A 330 -4.73 -7.30 4.41
N ALA A 331 -4.32 -6.31 5.20
CA ALA A 331 -5.23 -5.36 5.83
C ALA A 331 -4.89 -3.93 5.39
N LEU A 332 -5.82 -3.30 4.71
CA LEU A 332 -5.72 -1.90 4.29
C LEU A 332 -6.47 -1.02 5.29
N LYS A 333 -5.76 -0.09 5.92
CA LYS A 333 -6.26 0.81 6.96
C LYS A 333 -6.10 2.26 6.53
N ARG A 334 -7.06 3.11 6.88
CA ARG A 334 -6.92 4.57 6.80
C ARG A 334 -5.88 5.06 7.82
N MET A 335 -5.43 6.29 7.70
CA MET A 335 -4.44 6.86 8.64
C MET A 335 -4.96 7.01 10.07
N ASP A 336 -6.27 7.02 10.28
CA ASP A 336 -6.90 7.02 11.61
C ASP A 336 -6.97 5.61 12.25
N GLY A 337 -6.51 4.57 11.54
CA GLY A 337 -6.53 3.18 11.97
C GLY A 337 -7.80 2.42 11.61
N SER A 338 -8.81 3.06 11.02
CA SER A 338 -10.02 2.38 10.57
C SER A 338 -9.72 1.40 9.43
N LEU A 339 -10.27 0.19 9.52
CA LEU A 339 -10.11 -0.86 8.53
C LEU A 339 -10.99 -0.59 7.32
N LEU A 340 -10.41 -0.66 6.12
CA LEU A 340 -11.10 -0.42 4.86
C LEU A 340 -11.37 -1.73 4.11
N LEU A 341 -10.35 -2.57 3.96
CA LEU A 341 -10.39 -3.81 3.19
C LEU A 341 -9.50 -4.87 3.86
N THR A 342 -9.98 -6.12 3.94
CA THR A 342 -9.11 -7.27 4.17
C THR A 342 -9.17 -8.26 3.03
N CYS A 343 -8.04 -8.90 2.73
CA CYS A 343 -7.97 -10.06 1.86
C CYS A 343 -7.25 -11.18 2.61
N ASP A 344 -7.98 -12.21 2.99
CA ASP A 344 -7.53 -13.35 3.77
C ASP A 344 -7.25 -14.54 2.83
N PHE A 345 -6.09 -15.15 2.99
CA PHE A 345 -5.60 -16.26 2.17
C PHE A 345 -5.21 -17.43 3.06
N ARG A 346 -5.83 -18.60 2.86
CA ARG A 346 -5.60 -19.81 3.68
C ARG A 346 -4.82 -20.85 2.91
N TYR A 347 -3.68 -21.27 3.47
CA TYR A 347 -2.75 -22.18 2.82
C TYR A 347 -3.02 -23.63 3.23
N THR A 348 -3.91 -24.32 2.52
CA THR A 348 -4.31 -25.71 2.83
C THR A 348 -3.17 -26.74 2.75
N HIS A 349 -2.05 -26.41 2.12
CA HIS A 349 -0.83 -27.21 2.14
C HIS A 349 0.03 -27.01 3.41
N ARG A 350 -0.32 -26.04 4.28
CA ARG A 350 0.36 -25.72 5.54
C ARG A 350 -0.61 -25.87 6.70
N ILE A 351 -0.76 -27.10 7.16
CA ILE A 351 -1.66 -27.46 8.25
C ILE A 351 -0.86 -28.02 9.43
N ARG A 352 -1.25 -27.66 10.65
CA ARG A 352 -0.72 -28.23 11.89
C ARG A 352 -1.84 -28.64 12.82
N SER A 353 -1.56 -29.62 13.67
CA SER A 353 -2.52 -30.21 14.59
C SER A 353 -2.00 -30.11 16.02
N LYS A 354 -2.91 -30.02 17.00
CA LYS A 354 -2.60 -30.03 18.42
C LYS A 354 -3.55 -30.91 19.20
N TRP A 355 -2.99 -31.50 20.26
CA TRP A 355 -3.68 -32.33 21.22
C TRP A 355 -3.52 -31.72 22.62
N GLU A 356 -4.56 -31.86 23.44
CA GLU A 356 -4.56 -31.58 24.87
C GLU A 356 -4.99 -32.87 25.57
N SER A 357 -4.19 -33.34 26.53
CA SER A 357 -4.40 -34.57 27.32
C SER A 357 -4.76 -34.23 28.76
#